data_AF-A0A352S9B4-F1
#
_entry.id   AF-A0A352S9B4-F1
#
_cell.length_a   1.000
_cell.length_b   1.000
_cell.length_c   1.000
_cell.angle_alpha   90.00
_cell.angle_beta   90.00
_cell.angle_gamma   90.00
#
_symmetry.space_group_name_H-M   'P 1'
#
loop_
_entity.id
_entity.type
_entity.pdbx_description
1 polymer ?
#
loop_
_entity_poly.entity_id
_entity_poly.type
_entity_poly.pdbx_seq_one_letter_code
_entity_poly.pdbx_strand_id
1 'polypeptide(L)'
;YNKVSSMLEHPRSREGKALRDEYSEVVAHLENLYELYKALAKARQGRGAIDFETTETRMVFGDDRKIVEILPTTRNDAHKIVEECMLCANVATARFLQELELPGLYRVHDSPQAEKIERLREFLNSLGLSLTRKKGDPTPEDYAAVLARVQGRPDAQLIQTVMLRSLSQAVYSPDNAGHFGLNYEAYTHFTSPIRRYPDLLVHRAIRSVIRSRRNTSLVRRAGAGV
;
A
#
# COMPACT_ATOMS: atom_id res chain seq x y z
N TYR A 1 10.31 12.50 5.57
CA TYR A 1 9.56 11.69 6.56
C TYR A 1 9.89 12.05 7.99
N ASN A 2 11.14 11.91 8.47
CA ASN A 2 11.48 12.16 9.88
C ASN A 2 11.07 13.55 10.40
N LYS A 3 11.34 14.64 9.66
CA LYS A 3 10.86 15.98 10.04
C LYS A 3 9.35 16.04 10.26
N VAL A 4 8.57 15.46 9.34
CA VAL A 4 7.09 15.43 9.42
C VAL A 4 6.64 14.58 10.60
N SER A 5 7.28 13.43 10.83
CA SER A 5 7.05 12.59 12.00
C SER A 5 7.32 13.37 13.31
N SER A 6 8.46 14.06 13.43
CA SER A 6 8.76 14.92 14.60
C SER A 6 7.71 16.01 14.81
N MET A 7 7.19 16.62 13.73
CA MET A 7 6.15 17.65 13.81
C MET A 7 4.75 17.11 14.20
N LEU A 8 4.43 15.86 13.86
CA LEU A 8 3.09 15.29 14.04
C LEU A 8 2.99 14.32 15.23
N GLU A 9 3.94 13.40 15.36
CA GLU A 9 3.96 12.36 16.41
C GLU A 9 4.59 12.89 17.70
N HIS A 10 5.54 13.83 17.59
CA HIS A 10 6.27 14.39 18.74
C HIS A 10 6.25 15.93 18.80
N PRO A 11 5.07 16.58 18.66
CA PRO A 11 4.97 18.04 18.50
C PRO A 11 5.48 18.83 19.71
N ARG A 12 5.54 18.21 20.90
CA ARG A 12 6.01 18.85 22.14
C ARG A 12 7.52 18.72 22.37
N SER A 13 8.21 17.89 21.58
CA SER A 13 9.66 17.74 21.66
C SER A 13 10.36 19.04 21.23
N ARG A 14 11.62 19.23 21.66
CA ARG A 14 12.39 20.42 21.26
C ARG A 14 12.51 20.54 19.75
N GLU A 15 12.80 19.43 19.08
CA GLU A 15 12.89 19.35 17.62
C GLU A 15 11.52 19.60 16.96
N GLY A 16 10.47 18.93 17.44
CA GLY A 16 9.11 19.08 16.90
C GLY A 16 8.62 20.53 16.97
N LYS A 17 8.85 21.23 18.08
CA LYS A 17 8.53 22.66 18.22
C LYS A 17 9.30 23.51 17.22
N ALA A 18 10.63 23.37 17.17
CA ALA A 18 11.47 24.14 16.26
C ALA A 18 11.07 23.95 14.78
N LEU A 19 10.80 22.70 14.37
CA LEU A 19 10.35 22.41 13.00
C LEU A 19 8.94 22.97 12.73
N ARG A 20 8.02 22.91 13.71
CA ARG A 20 6.68 23.50 13.52
C ARG A 20 6.73 25.02 13.41
N ASP A 21 7.66 25.68 14.10
CA ASP A 21 7.88 27.12 13.95
C ASP A 21 8.51 27.43 12.57
N GLU A 22 9.55 26.69 12.17
CA GLU A 22 10.23 26.82 10.87
C GLU A 22 9.27 26.61 9.68
N TYR A 23 8.40 25.59 9.75
CA TYR A 23 7.46 25.20 8.68
C TYR A 23 6.01 25.60 8.97
N SER A 24 5.80 26.65 9.76
CA SER A 24 4.47 27.06 10.27
C SER A 24 3.40 27.19 9.19
N GLU A 25 3.77 27.64 7.99
CA GLU A 25 2.89 27.77 6.82
C GLU A 25 2.24 26.46 6.33
N VAL A 26 2.85 25.30 6.58
CA VAL A 26 2.34 23.99 6.13
C VAL A 26 1.85 23.08 7.25
N VAL A 27 2.08 23.44 8.52
CA VAL A 27 1.74 22.61 9.67
C VAL A 27 0.25 22.22 9.67
N ALA A 28 -0.65 23.16 9.44
CA ALA A 28 -2.09 22.89 9.40
C ALA A 28 -2.46 21.89 8.27
N HIS A 29 -1.78 21.96 7.12
CA HIS A 29 -1.98 21.01 6.02
C HIS A 29 -1.49 19.60 6.38
N LEU A 30 -0.34 19.50 7.06
CA LEU A 30 0.19 18.23 7.54
C LEU A 30 -0.72 17.58 8.60
N GLU A 31 -1.31 18.37 9.49
CA GLU A 31 -2.29 17.87 10.48
C GLU A 31 -3.56 17.36 9.81
N ASN A 32 -4.07 18.07 8.80
CA ASN A 32 -5.21 17.59 8.01
C ASN A 32 -4.90 16.27 7.30
N LEU A 33 -3.70 16.13 6.70
CA LEU A 33 -3.26 14.87 6.10
C LEU A 33 -3.13 13.75 7.14
N TYR A 34 -2.74 14.08 8.37
CA TYR A 34 -2.61 13.10 9.44
C TYR A 34 -3.97 12.57 9.91
N GLU A 35 -4.96 13.45 10.06
CA GLU A 35 -6.33 13.03 10.36
C GLU A 35 -6.95 12.22 9.22
N LEU A 36 -6.69 12.61 7.96
CA LEU A 36 -7.10 11.81 6.80
C LEU A 36 -6.47 10.42 6.84
N TYR A 37 -5.16 10.32 7.12
CA TYR A 37 -4.47 9.04 7.26
C TYR A 37 -5.12 8.15 8.32
N LYS A 38 -5.46 8.67 9.50
CA LYS A 38 -6.12 7.88 10.55
C LYS A 38 -7.46 7.31 10.07
N ALA A 39 -8.24 8.11 9.34
CA ALA A 39 -9.50 7.65 8.75
C ALA A 39 -9.27 6.56 7.68
N LEU A 40 -8.29 6.74 6.79
CA LEU A 40 -7.92 5.77 5.75
C LEU A 40 -7.39 4.46 6.33
N ALA A 41 -6.52 4.54 7.35
CA ALA A 41 -5.99 3.37 8.05
C ALA A 41 -7.12 2.55 8.71
N LYS A 42 -8.08 3.22 9.35
CA LYS A 42 -9.27 2.56 9.89
C LYS A 42 -10.11 1.90 8.79
N ALA A 43 -10.31 2.57 7.66
CA ALA A 43 -11.03 2.00 6.53
C ALA A 43 -10.29 0.79 5.92
N ARG A 44 -8.96 0.83 5.85
CA ARG A 44 -8.11 -0.27 5.40
C ARG A 44 -8.21 -1.49 6.31
N GLN A 45 -8.20 -1.29 7.63
CA GLN A 45 -8.43 -2.36 8.60
C GLN A 45 -9.83 -2.96 8.46
N GLY A 46 -10.87 -2.11 8.32
CA GLY A 46 -12.24 -2.56 8.11
C GLY A 46 -12.44 -3.37 6.81
N ARG A 47 -11.61 -3.11 5.79
CA ARG A 47 -11.56 -3.89 4.55
C ARG A 47 -10.77 -5.19 4.70
N GLY A 48 -10.06 -5.46 5.79
CA GLY A 48 -9.28 -6.70 5.94
C GLY A 48 -8.08 -6.82 5.00
N ALA A 49 -7.48 -5.69 4.62
CA ALA A 49 -6.21 -5.73 3.88
C ALA A 49 -5.11 -6.37 4.74
N ILE A 50 -4.26 -7.18 4.11
CA ILE A 50 -3.16 -7.84 4.81
C ILE A 50 -2.04 -6.80 5.05
N ASP A 51 -1.61 -6.66 6.30
CA ASP A 51 -0.50 -5.77 6.66
C ASP A 51 0.61 -6.59 7.33
N PHE A 52 1.64 -6.88 6.56
CA PHE A 52 2.84 -7.54 7.06
C PHE A 52 3.82 -6.47 7.57
N GLU A 53 4.11 -6.49 8.85
CA GLU A 53 5.29 -5.82 9.40
C GLU A 53 6.56 -6.42 8.80
N THR A 54 7.32 -5.61 8.06
CA THR A 54 8.63 -6.00 7.54
C THR A 54 9.65 -4.98 8.00
N THR A 55 10.79 -5.48 8.48
CA THR A 55 11.92 -4.62 8.84
C THR A 55 12.79 -4.45 7.61
N GLU A 56 12.61 -3.33 6.92
CA GLU A 56 13.55 -2.92 5.88
C GLU A 56 14.90 -2.51 6.50
N THR A 57 15.98 -2.66 5.75
CA THR A 57 17.33 -2.24 6.16
C THR A 57 17.89 -1.20 5.21
N ARG A 58 18.66 -0.26 5.75
CA ARG A 58 19.44 0.72 4.99
C ARG A 58 20.93 0.45 5.16
N MET A 59 21.66 0.51 4.06
CA MET A 59 23.12 0.40 4.04
C MET A 59 23.74 1.79 4.18
N VAL A 60 24.63 1.96 5.16
CA VAL A 60 25.43 3.17 5.33
C VAL A 60 26.75 2.96 4.61
N PHE A 61 27.01 3.80 3.61
CA PHE A 61 28.24 3.74 2.83
C PHE A 61 29.26 4.74 3.36
N GLY A 62 30.51 4.31 3.49
CA GLY A 62 31.65 5.17 3.77
C GLY A 62 32.15 5.89 2.51
N ASP A 63 33.20 6.69 2.67
CA ASP A 63 33.77 7.51 1.60
C ASP A 63 34.30 6.69 0.41
N ASP A 64 34.71 5.44 0.66
CA ASP A 64 35.16 4.50 -0.37
C ASP A 64 34.00 3.71 -1.02
N ARG A 65 32.74 4.09 -0.73
CA ARG A 65 31.50 3.40 -1.14
C ARG A 65 31.38 1.96 -0.64
N LYS A 66 32.14 1.56 0.38
CA LYS A 66 31.90 0.29 1.08
C LYS A 66 30.87 0.44 2.17
N ILE A 67 30.20 -0.66 2.48
CA ILE A 67 29.22 -0.72 3.56
C ILE A 67 29.99 -0.64 4.89
N VAL A 68 29.71 0.41 5.65
CA VAL A 68 30.21 0.60 7.01
C VAL A 68 29.22 0.00 8.01
N GLU A 69 27.92 0.12 7.74
CA GLU A 69 26.88 -0.32 8.66
C GLU A 69 25.61 -0.72 7.91
N ILE A 70 24.85 -1.66 8.48
CA ILE A 70 23.51 -2.02 8.03
C ILE A 70 22.56 -1.74 9.20
N LEU A 71 21.65 -0.78 8.99
CA LEU A 71 20.73 -0.31 10.02
C LEU A 71 19.28 -0.67 9.66
N PRO A 72 18.42 -1.02 10.62
CA PRO A 72 16.99 -1.12 10.36
C PRO A 72 16.42 0.26 10.01
N THR A 73 15.45 0.29 9.10
CA THR A 73 14.68 1.49 8.76
C THR A 73 13.39 1.52 9.57
N THR A 74 13.09 2.67 10.17
CA THR A 74 11.84 2.86 10.93
C THR A 74 10.74 3.45 10.04
N ARG A 75 9.63 2.70 9.87
CA ARG A 75 8.42 3.16 9.18
C ARG A 75 7.52 3.95 10.14
N ASN A 76 7.72 5.27 10.20
CA ASN A 76 6.90 6.20 10.98
C ASN A 76 5.60 6.64 10.27
N ASP A 77 4.73 7.38 10.94
CA ASP A 77 3.41 7.74 10.41
C ASP A 77 3.49 8.66 9.18
N ALA A 78 4.57 9.44 9.03
CA ALA A 78 4.77 10.23 7.81
C ALA A 78 4.90 9.35 6.55
N HIS A 79 5.52 8.16 6.67
CA HIS A 79 5.57 7.20 5.56
C HIS A 79 4.16 6.67 5.26
N LYS A 80 3.43 6.28 6.31
CA LYS A 80 2.07 5.73 6.19
C LYS A 80 1.07 6.73 5.60
N ILE A 81 1.17 8.02 5.94
CA ILE A 81 0.38 9.09 5.32
C ILE A 81 0.54 9.07 3.80
N VAL A 82 1.79 9.07 3.33
CA VAL A 82 2.07 9.08 1.88
C VAL A 82 1.57 7.79 1.25
N GLU A 83 1.84 6.64 1.85
CA GLU A 83 1.37 5.35 1.35
C GLU A 83 -0.16 5.30 1.17
N GLU A 84 -0.94 5.68 2.18
CA GLU A 84 -2.41 5.66 2.09
C GLU A 84 -2.93 6.65 1.05
N CYS A 85 -2.34 7.85 0.95
CA CYS A 85 -2.69 8.80 -0.11
C CYS A 85 -2.42 8.22 -1.51
N MET A 86 -1.28 7.54 -1.68
CA MET A 86 -0.94 6.90 -2.95
C MET A 86 -1.89 5.73 -3.28
N LEU A 87 -2.29 4.94 -2.28
CA LEU A 87 -3.28 3.88 -2.45
C LEU A 87 -4.62 4.44 -2.94
N CYS A 88 -5.10 5.54 -2.35
CA CYS A 88 -6.33 6.21 -2.80
C CYS A 88 -6.24 6.64 -4.28
N ALA A 89 -5.15 7.30 -4.67
CA ALA A 89 -4.95 7.74 -6.06
C ALA A 89 -4.89 6.55 -7.04
N ASN A 90 -4.21 5.48 -6.65
CA ASN A 90 -4.08 4.25 -7.43
C ASN A 90 -5.44 3.54 -7.62
N VAL A 91 -6.26 3.43 -6.57
CA VAL A 91 -7.60 2.82 -6.64
C VAL A 91 -8.55 3.70 -7.47
N ALA A 92 -8.53 5.01 -7.27
CA ALA A 92 -9.33 5.95 -8.07
C ALA A 92 -8.97 5.85 -9.56
N THR A 93 -7.68 5.68 -9.86
CA THR A 93 -7.21 5.48 -11.23
C THR A 93 -7.67 4.16 -11.82
N ALA A 94 -7.63 3.06 -11.05
CA ALA A 94 -8.13 1.76 -11.50
C ALA A 94 -9.62 1.84 -11.87
N ARG A 95 -10.43 2.48 -11.02
CA ARG A 95 -11.86 2.74 -11.30
C ARG A 95 -12.05 3.58 -12.56
N PHE A 96 -11.26 4.64 -12.73
CA PHE A 96 -11.31 5.47 -13.94
C PHE A 96 -11.03 4.68 -15.22
N LEU A 97 -10.04 3.78 -15.20
CA LEU A 97 -9.74 2.91 -16.34
C LEU A 97 -10.89 1.94 -16.63
N GLN A 98 -11.46 1.32 -15.59
CA GLN A 98 -12.56 0.37 -15.73
C GLN A 98 -13.85 1.03 -16.25
N GLU A 99 -14.28 2.14 -15.64
CA GLU A 99 -15.53 2.83 -16.00
C GLU A 99 -15.52 3.35 -17.44
N LEU A 100 -14.35 3.63 -17.99
CA LEU A 100 -14.18 4.08 -19.37
C LEU A 100 -13.69 2.97 -20.32
N GLU A 101 -13.56 1.74 -19.84
CA GLU A 101 -13.07 0.59 -20.59
C GLU A 101 -11.75 0.91 -21.34
N LEU A 102 -10.87 1.64 -20.66
CA LEU A 102 -9.59 2.05 -21.25
C LEU A 102 -8.60 0.90 -21.18
N PRO A 103 -7.86 0.63 -22.28
CA PRO A 103 -6.69 -0.21 -22.21
C PRO A 103 -5.69 0.38 -21.21
N GLY A 104 -5.34 -0.41 -20.20
CA GLY A 104 -4.43 0.00 -19.14
C GLY A 104 -3.90 -1.21 -18.40
N LEU A 105 -2.80 -1.04 -17.67
CA LEU A 105 -2.22 -2.11 -16.86
C LEU A 105 -2.75 -2.01 -15.45
N TYR A 106 -3.36 -3.09 -14.96
CA TYR A 106 -3.66 -3.29 -13.55
C TYR A 106 -2.45 -3.91 -12.85
N ARG A 107 -2.32 -3.63 -11.57
CA ARG A 107 -1.38 -4.32 -10.69
C ARG A 107 -2.17 -5.41 -9.98
N VAL A 108 -2.12 -6.61 -10.54
CA VAL A 108 -2.90 -7.76 -10.10
C VAL A 108 -2.11 -8.55 -9.07
N HIS A 109 -2.79 -9.07 -8.06
CA HIS A 109 -2.22 -9.98 -7.09
C HIS A 109 -3.24 -11.08 -6.80
N ASP A 110 -3.07 -12.21 -7.45
CA ASP A 110 -3.99 -13.34 -7.36
C ASP A 110 -4.03 -13.96 -5.96
N SER A 111 -5.07 -14.74 -5.72
CA SER A 111 -5.13 -15.63 -4.57
C SER A 111 -3.93 -16.58 -4.54
N PRO A 112 -3.49 -17.03 -3.36
CA PRO A 112 -2.47 -18.06 -3.21
C PRO A 112 -2.86 -19.34 -3.96
N GLN A 113 -1.87 -20.05 -4.49
CA GLN A 113 -2.10 -21.36 -5.13
C GLN A 113 -2.55 -22.40 -4.09
N ALA A 114 -3.44 -23.32 -4.49
CA ALA A 114 -4.00 -24.35 -3.62
C ALA A 114 -2.93 -25.13 -2.84
N GLU A 115 -1.85 -25.55 -3.51
CA GLU A 115 -0.75 -26.27 -2.85
C GLU A 115 -0.07 -25.43 -1.75
N LYS A 116 0.12 -24.12 -1.97
CA LYS A 116 0.69 -23.22 -0.96
C LYS A 116 -0.28 -23.00 0.21
N ILE A 117 -1.58 -22.97 -0.06
CA ILE A 117 -2.62 -22.86 0.97
C ILE A 117 -2.60 -24.11 1.87
N GLU A 118 -2.55 -25.30 1.30
CA GLU A 118 -2.53 -26.55 2.07
C GLU A 118 -1.28 -26.64 2.94
N ARG A 119 -0.09 -26.34 2.39
CA ARG A 119 1.15 -26.27 3.19
C ARG A 119 1.07 -25.25 4.32
N LEU A 120 0.47 -24.09 4.07
CA LEU A 120 0.27 -23.07 5.12
C LEU A 120 -0.70 -23.57 6.19
N ARG A 121 -1.78 -24.27 5.82
CA ARG A 121 -2.72 -24.88 6.76
C ARG A 121 -2.05 -25.90 7.67
N GLU A 122 -1.28 -26.82 7.09
CA GLU A 122 -0.53 -27.83 7.85
C GLU A 122 0.42 -27.16 8.85
N PHE A 123 1.17 -26.16 8.40
CA PHE A 123 2.08 -25.39 9.25
C PHE A 123 1.33 -24.70 10.40
N LEU A 124 0.26 -23.96 10.13
CA LEU A 124 -0.51 -23.27 11.16
C LEU A 124 -1.17 -24.25 12.15
N ASN A 125 -1.72 -25.37 11.64
CA ASN A 125 -2.35 -26.40 12.47
C ASN A 125 -1.34 -27.03 13.44
N SER A 126 -0.08 -27.23 13.00
CA SER A 126 0.99 -27.72 13.88
C SER A 126 1.28 -26.79 15.07
N LEU A 127 0.91 -25.51 14.96
CA LEU A 127 1.05 -24.48 16.00
C LEU A 127 -0.27 -24.22 16.77
N GLY A 128 -1.31 -25.02 16.51
CA GLY A 128 -2.65 -24.84 17.08
C GLY A 128 -3.42 -23.64 16.53
N LEU A 129 -3.03 -23.14 15.35
CA LEU A 129 -3.67 -22.04 14.64
C LEU A 129 -4.47 -22.59 13.45
N SER A 130 -5.55 -21.91 13.07
CA SER A 130 -6.30 -22.24 11.85
C SER A 130 -6.37 -21.01 10.96
N LEU A 131 -6.12 -21.22 9.66
CA LEU A 131 -6.22 -20.16 8.65
C LEU A 131 -7.66 -19.75 8.39
N THR A 132 -8.58 -20.72 8.25
CA THR A 132 -9.98 -20.45 7.94
C THR A 132 -10.90 -21.14 8.95
N ARG A 133 -12.04 -20.53 9.28
CA ARG A 133 -13.07 -21.17 10.13
C ARG A 133 -13.99 -22.11 9.35
N LYS A 134 -14.00 -22.02 8.02
CA LYS A 134 -14.83 -22.80 7.10
C LYS A 134 -13.96 -23.52 6.06
N LYS A 135 -14.48 -24.61 5.48
CA LYS A 135 -13.92 -25.23 4.27
C LYS A 135 -14.06 -24.26 3.09
N GLY A 136 -13.02 -24.07 2.30
CA GLY A 136 -12.99 -23.16 1.16
C GLY A 136 -11.63 -22.46 1.02
N ASP A 137 -11.49 -21.59 0.03
CA ASP A 137 -10.27 -20.79 -0.14
C ASP A 137 -10.20 -19.66 0.91
N PRO A 138 -9.02 -19.36 1.46
CA PRO A 138 -8.85 -18.30 2.45
C PRO A 138 -9.04 -16.92 1.82
N THR A 139 -9.67 -16.02 2.55
CA THR A 139 -9.79 -14.61 2.15
C THR A 139 -8.64 -13.77 2.73
N PRO A 140 -8.42 -12.53 2.26
CA PRO A 140 -7.46 -11.62 2.90
C PRO A 140 -7.75 -11.38 4.39
N GLU A 141 -9.03 -11.34 4.78
CA GLU A 141 -9.47 -11.21 6.18
C GLU A 141 -9.01 -12.38 7.04
N ASP A 142 -9.02 -13.60 6.50
CA ASP A 142 -8.54 -14.80 7.20
C ASP A 142 -7.04 -14.68 7.54
N TYR A 143 -6.23 -14.19 6.59
CA TYR A 143 -4.82 -13.88 6.83
C TYR A 143 -4.65 -12.78 7.89
N ALA A 144 -5.40 -11.68 7.77
CA ALA A 144 -5.35 -10.59 8.73
C ALA A 144 -5.73 -11.04 10.16
N ALA A 145 -6.72 -11.93 10.29
CA ALA A 145 -7.15 -12.48 11.57
C ALA A 145 -6.06 -13.36 12.23
N VAL A 146 -5.35 -14.18 11.44
CA VAL A 146 -4.21 -14.96 11.95
C VAL A 146 -3.10 -14.02 12.41
N LEU A 147 -2.74 -13.00 11.60
CA LEU A 147 -1.71 -12.01 11.96
C LEU A 147 -2.04 -11.30 13.28
N ALA A 148 -3.29 -10.87 13.46
CA ALA A 148 -3.74 -10.26 14.71
C ALA A 148 -3.63 -11.21 15.91
N ARG A 149 -3.96 -12.50 15.73
CA ARG A 149 -3.91 -13.50 16.80
C ARG A 149 -2.49 -13.87 17.23
N VAL A 150 -1.51 -13.73 16.33
CA VAL A 150 -0.12 -14.09 16.62
C VAL A 150 0.71 -12.93 17.16
N GLN A 151 0.15 -11.72 17.22
CA GLN A 151 0.82 -10.57 17.83
C GLN A 151 1.24 -10.88 19.28
N GLY A 152 2.50 -10.58 19.59
CA GLY A 152 3.09 -10.82 20.92
C GLY A 152 3.56 -12.25 21.17
N ARG A 153 3.38 -13.20 20.23
CA ARG A 153 3.97 -14.54 20.35
C ARG A 153 5.46 -14.54 20.01
N PRO A 154 6.27 -15.41 20.63
CA PRO A 154 7.69 -15.53 20.32
C PRO A 154 7.98 -16.02 18.89
N ASP A 155 7.02 -16.73 18.28
CA ASP A 155 7.10 -17.29 16.93
C ASP A 155 6.38 -16.42 15.87
N ALA A 156 5.90 -15.22 16.23
CA ALA A 156 5.12 -14.36 15.34
C ALA A 156 5.83 -14.07 14.02
N GLN A 157 7.13 -13.73 14.08
CA GLN A 157 7.93 -13.41 12.88
C GLN A 157 8.09 -14.62 11.94
N LEU A 158 8.23 -15.82 12.49
CA LEU A 158 8.30 -17.05 11.71
C LEU A 158 6.97 -17.30 11.00
N ILE A 159 5.86 -17.22 11.75
CA ILE A 159 4.51 -17.42 11.21
C ILE A 159 4.24 -16.43 10.08
N GLN A 160 4.55 -15.16 10.32
CA GLN A 160 4.40 -14.09 9.35
C GLN A 160 5.21 -14.34 8.07
N THR A 161 6.44 -14.82 8.21
CA THR A 161 7.32 -15.15 7.07
C THR A 161 6.73 -16.29 6.23
N VAL A 162 6.22 -17.34 6.87
CA VAL A 162 5.58 -18.47 6.17
C VAL A 162 4.30 -18.03 5.47
N MET A 163 3.48 -17.21 6.13
CA MET A 163 2.27 -16.62 5.54
C MET A 163 2.60 -15.72 4.34
N LEU A 164 3.62 -14.86 4.43
CA LEU A 164 4.02 -14.01 3.31
C LEU A 164 4.48 -14.85 2.11
N ARG A 165 5.20 -15.95 2.35
CA ARG A 165 5.71 -16.85 1.31
C ARG A 165 4.63 -17.71 0.65
N SER A 166 3.47 -17.89 1.31
CA SER A 166 2.35 -18.59 0.69
C SER A 166 1.67 -17.76 -0.40
N LEU A 167 1.80 -16.42 -0.35
CA LEU A 167 1.16 -15.52 -1.30
C LEU A 167 1.75 -15.65 -2.73
N SER A 168 0.92 -15.28 -3.70
CA SER A 168 1.32 -15.14 -5.10
C SER A 168 2.15 -13.87 -5.31
N GLN A 169 2.93 -13.80 -6.38
CA GLN A 169 3.62 -12.54 -6.72
C GLN A 169 2.67 -11.64 -7.48
N ALA A 170 2.67 -10.34 -7.16
CA ALA A 170 1.88 -9.37 -7.91
C ALA A 170 2.52 -9.11 -9.28
N VAL A 171 1.70 -9.03 -10.33
CA VAL A 171 2.11 -8.85 -11.73
C VAL A 171 1.39 -7.66 -12.37
N TYR A 172 1.89 -7.18 -13.51
CA TYR A 172 1.16 -6.22 -14.33
C TYR A 172 0.37 -6.99 -15.39
N SER A 173 -0.93 -6.71 -15.50
CA SER A 173 -1.83 -7.40 -16.43
C SER A 173 -2.79 -6.39 -17.07
N PRO A 174 -3.14 -6.55 -18.36
CA PRO A 174 -4.23 -5.77 -18.96
C PRO A 174 -5.61 -6.17 -18.40
N ASP A 175 -5.74 -7.41 -17.92
CA ASP A 175 -6.97 -7.94 -17.33
C ASP A 175 -6.96 -7.69 -15.83
N ASN A 176 -8.05 -7.11 -15.32
CA ASN A 176 -8.21 -6.92 -13.89
C ASN A 176 -8.70 -8.21 -13.22
N ALA A 177 -7.90 -8.75 -12.30
CA ALA A 177 -8.29 -9.85 -11.40
C ALA A 177 -8.22 -9.44 -9.91
N GLY A 178 -8.19 -8.14 -9.62
CA GLY A 178 -8.09 -7.61 -8.27
C GLY A 178 -6.71 -7.75 -7.63
N HIS A 179 -6.63 -7.39 -6.36
CA HIS A 179 -5.38 -7.39 -5.60
C HIS A 179 -5.60 -7.97 -4.19
N PHE A 180 -5.40 -9.28 -4.05
CA PHE A 180 -5.66 -10.04 -2.82
C PHE A 180 -5.00 -9.42 -1.57
N GLY A 181 -3.71 -9.07 -1.63
CA GLY A 181 -3.00 -8.55 -0.45
C GLY A 181 -3.50 -7.20 0.07
N LEU A 182 -4.02 -6.34 -0.81
CA LEU A 182 -4.57 -5.03 -0.45
C LEU A 182 -6.09 -5.06 -0.25
N ASN A 183 -6.68 -6.22 -0.54
CA ASN A 183 -8.10 -6.47 -0.67
C ASN A 183 -8.84 -5.38 -1.48
N TYR A 184 -8.39 -5.17 -2.72
CA TYR A 184 -9.06 -4.27 -3.67
C TYR A 184 -9.57 -5.06 -4.88
N GLU A 185 -10.79 -4.78 -5.33
CA GLU A 185 -11.37 -5.35 -6.55
C GLU A 185 -10.63 -4.90 -7.82
N ALA A 186 -10.04 -3.71 -7.79
CA ALA A 186 -9.22 -3.17 -8.86
C ALA A 186 -8.13 -2.27 -8.29
N TYR A 187 -6.91 -2.42 -8.80
CA TYR A 187 -5.76 -1.63 -8.38
C TYR A 187 -4.79 -1.45 -9.54
N THR A 188 -4.24 -0.26 -9.70
CA THR A 188 -3.22 0.05 -10.71
C THR A 188 -2.17 0.97 -10.10
N HIS A 189 -0.94 0.92 -10.62
CA HIS A 189 0.07 1.89 -10.24
C HIS A 189 -0.02 3.12 -11.13
N PHE A 190 -0.17 4.29 -10.51
CA PHE A 190 -0.25 5.59 -11.17
C PHE A 190 0.76 6.60 -10.60
N THR A 191 1.16 6.44 -9.34
CA THR A 191 1.82 7.49 -8.55
C THR A 191 3.34 7.59 -8.72
N SER A 192 3.97 6.84 -9.63
CA SER A 192 5.44 6.89 -9.81
C SER A 192 5.90 6.72 -11.27
N PRO A 193 5.40 7.52 -12.24
CA PRO A 193 5.74 7.39 -13.66
C PRO A 193 7.22 7.66 -13.99
N ILE A 194 7.96 8.37 -13.13
CA ILE A 194 9.39 8.64 -13.32
C ILE A 194 10.24 7.37 -13.22
N ARG A 195 9.79 6.38 -12.44
CA ARG A 195 10.56 5.17 -12.10
C ARG A 195 9.86 3.86 -12.42
N ARG A 196 8.65 3.90 -12.99
CA ARG A 196 7.86 2.72 -13.37
C ARG A 196 7.17 2.97 -14.71
N TYR A 197 7.49 2.14 -15.71
CA TYR A 197 6.90 2.25 -17.04
C TYR A 197 5.37 1.99 -17.08
N PRO A 198 4.80 1.06 -16.30
CA PRO A 198 3.34 0.87 -16.25
C PRO A 198 2.57 2.14 -15.85
N ASP A 199 3.05 2.86 -14.82
CA ASP A 199 2.46 4.15 -14.42
C ASP A 199 2.45 5.16 -15.59
N LEU A 200 3.54 5.21 -16.37
CA LEU A 200 3.60 6.10 -17.55
C LEU A 200 2.53 5.75 -18.60
N LEU A 201 2.26 4.46 -18.82
CA LEU A 201 1.18 4.03 -19.72
C LEU A 201 -0.20 4.42 -19.19
N VAL A 202 -0.43 4.28 -17.89
CA VAL A 202 -1.67 4.72 -17.23
C VAL A 202 -1.86 6.24 -17.35
N HIS A 203 -0.80 7.03 -17.17
CA HIS A 203 -0.83 8.49 -17.41
C HIS A 203 -1.23 8.83 -18.85
N ARG A 204 -0.72 8.09 -19.83
CA ARG A 204 -1.09 8.25 -21.24
C ARG A 204 -2.56 7.92 -21.50
N ALA A 205 -3.09 6.86 -20.87
CA ALA A 205 -4.50 6.49 -20.97
C ALA A 205 -5.43 7.57 -20.38
N ILE A 206 -5.11 8.10 -19.19
CA ILE A 206 -5.89 9.21 -18.61
C ILE A 206 -5.85 10.44 -19.53
N ARG A 207 -4.65 10.80 -20.00
CA ARG A 207 -4.45 11.97 -20.87
C ARG A 207 -5.17 11.84 -22.21
N SER A 208 -5.31 10.63 -22.76
CA SER A 208 -6.05 10.41 -24.01
C SER A 208 -7.52 10.76 -23.84
N VAL A 209 -8.14 10.41 -22.70
CA VAL A 209 -9.51 10.81 -22.39
C VAL A 209 -9.62 12.31 -22.22
N ILE A 210 -8.75 12.92 -21.41
CA ILE A 210 -8.77 14.37 -21.15
C ILE A 210 -8.71 15.16 -22.46
N ARG A 211 -7.88 14.73 -23.42
CA ARG A 211 -7.71 15.39 -24.73
C ARG A 211 -8.72 14.98 -25.79
N SER A 212 -9.49 13.92 -25.58
CA SER A 212 -10.52 13.48 -26.51
C SER A 212 -11.80 14.30 -26.36
N ARG A 213 -12.68 14.20 -27.37
CA ARG A 213 -14.07 14.67 -27.30
C ARG A 213 -15.02 13.62 -26.67
N ARG A 214 -14.50 12.58 -26.03
CA ARG A 214 -15.33 11.54 -25.37
C ARG A 214 -16.16 12.20 -24.27
N ASN A 215 -17.48 12.07 -24.37
CA ASN A 215 -18.41 12.54 -23.36
C ASN A 215 -18.37 11.60 -22.15
N THR A 216 -18.10 12.14 -20.96
CA THR A 216 -18.06 11.42 -19.69
C THR A 216 -18.21 12.39 -18.53
N SER A 217 -18.91 11.97 -17.47
CA SER A 217 -19.02 12.71 -16.21
C SER A 217 -17.71 12.72 -15.40
N LEU A 218 -16.78 11.81 -15.69
CA LEU A 218 -15.51 11.66 -14.96
C LEU A 218 -14.47 12.73 -15.31
N VAL A 219 -14.66 13.45 -16.42
CA VAL A 219 -13.72 14.48 -16.89
C VAL A 219 -14.47 15.78 -17.14
N ARG A 220 -14.26 16.76 -16.25
CA ARG A 220 -14.66 18.14 -16.49
C ARG A 220 -13.53 18.89 -17.21
N ARG A 221 -13.76 19.24 -18.47
CA ARG A 221 -12.81 20.04 -19.27
C ARG A 221 -13.10 21.52 -19.03
N ALA A 222 -12.15 22.25 -18.45
CA ALA A 222 -12.20 23.71 -18.47
C ALA A 222 -11.96 24.11 -19.93
N GLY A 223 -13.00 24.65 -20.59
CA GLY A 223 -13.07 24.79 -22.05
C GLY A 223 -11.77 25.29 -22.69
N ALA A 224 -11.03 24.39 -23.34
CA ALA A 224 -10.28 24.75 -24.51
C ALA A 224 -11.29 24.68 -25.66
N GLY A 225 -11.54 25.80 -26.31
CA GLY A 225 -12.42 25.83 -27.48
C GLY A 225 -11.95 24.83 -28.55
N VAL A 226 -12.95 24.15 -29.13
CA VAL A 226 -12.93 23.31 -30.35
C VAL A 226 -12.39 21.88 -30.18
#